data_AF-A0A3A4YXD6-F1
#
_entry.id   AF-A0A3A4YXD6-F1
#
_cell.length_a   1.000
_cell.length_b   1.000
_cell.length_c   1.000
_cell.angle_alpha   90.00
_cell.angle_beta   90.00
_cell.angle_gamma   90.00
#
_symmetry.space_group_name_H-M   'P 1'
#
loop_
_entity.id
_entity.type
_entity.pdbx_description
1 polymer ?
#
loop_
_entity_poly.entity_id
_entity_poly.type
_entity_poly.pdbx_seq_one_letter_code
_entity_poly.pdbx_strand_id
1 'polypeptide(L)'
;MNRHNAIVSALGKEALEWITTHFRKSTTLMDVPEKLLRRLACVDITIRDYQRDSDSIAAIALLTFAYKMGGKTQIPHHGPRDILLLKVLCKGELERREKGTGNMNPFWLSPVYELITGEVGERIRKASILKGGHKRGENHGD
;
A
#
# COMPACT_ATOMS: atom_id res chain seq x y z
N MET A 1 -14.73 -22.06 -16.22
CA MET A 1 -13.92 -21.50 -15.11
C MET A 1 -14.81 -20.58 -14.28
N ASN A 2 -15.09 -20.92 -13.02
CA ASN A 2 -16.06 -20.20 -12.20
C ASN A 2 -15.44 -18.88 -11.70
N ARG A 3 -15.89 -17.73 -12.20
CA ARG A 3 -15.29 -16.40 -11.93
C ARG A 3 -15.23 -16.06 -10.44
N HIS A 4 -16.13 -16.62 -9.63
CA HIS A 4 -16.14 -16.45 -8.17
C HIS A 4 -14.88 -16.99 -7.47
N ASN A 5 -14.17 -17.96 -8.06
CA ASN A 5 -12.92 -18.47 -7.51
C ASN A 5 -11.69 -17.69 -7.99
N ALA A 6 -11.77 -16.86 -9.03
CA ALA A 6 -10.59 -16.18 -9.57
C ALA A 6 -10.02 -15.14 -8.58
N ILE A 7 -10.89 -14.37 -7.91
CA ILE A 7 -10.48 -13.37 -6.93
C ILE A 7 -9.93 -14.05 -5.67
N VAL A 8 -10.60 -15.10 -5.17
CA VAL A 8 -10.12 -15.84 -3.99
C VAL A 8 -8.78 -16.53 -4.29
N SER A 9 -8.62 -17.09 -5.49
CA SER A 9 -7.35 -17.68 -5.92
C SER A 9 -6.24 -16.65 -6.06
N ALA A 10 -6.53 -15.46 -6.58
CA ALA A 10 -5.53 -14.40 -6.74
C ALA A 10 -5.17 -13.70 -5.42
N LEU A 11 -6.17 -13.39 -4.59
CA LEU A 11 -5.97 -12.80 -3.27
C LEU A 11 -5.38 -13.81 -2.29
N GLY A 12 -5.66 -15.10 -2.46
CA GLY A 12 -5.31 -16.15 -1.52
C GLY A 12 -6.29 -16.22 -0.34
N LYS A 13 -6.70 -17.45 0.02
CA LYS A 13 -7.70 -17.70 1.08
C LYS A 13 -7.31 -17.06 2.42
N GLU A 14 -6.07 -17.28 2.86
CA GLU A 14 -5.58 -16.76 4.15
C GLU A 14 -5.63 -15.22 4.23
N ALA A 15 -5.22 -14.54 3.16
CA ALA A 15 -5.24 -13.08 3.11
C ALA A 15 -6.67 -12.55 3.14
N LEU A 16 -7.58 -13.17 2.35
CA LEU A 16 -8.99 -12.81 2.35
C LEU A 16 -9.64 -13.01 3.72
N GLU A 17 -9.39 -14.16 4.34
CA GLU A 17 -9.92 -14.49 5.66
C GLU A 17 -9.44 -13.50 6.70
N TRP A 18 -8.13 -13.20 6.73
CA TRP A 18 -7.60 -12.22 7.67
C TRP A 18 -8.17 -10.82 7.44
N ILE A 19 -8.21 -10.33 6.18
CA ILE A 19 -8.77 -9.01 5.85
C ILE A 19 -10.24 -8.91 6.28
N THR A 20 -11.04 -9.97 6.11
CA THR A 20 -12.48 -9.91 6.40
C THR A 20 -12.81 -10.07 7.89
N THR A 21 -11.96 -10.70 8.68
CA THR A 21 -12.27 -11.06 10.09
C THR A 21 -11.43 -10.30 11.12
N HIS A 22 -10.20 -9.92 10.78
CA HIS A 22 -9.23 -9.31 11.70
C HIS A 22 -8.92 -7.84 11.40
N PHE A 23 -9.06 -7.38 10.15
CA PHE A 23 -8.80 -5.99 9.81
C PHE A 23 -9.89 -5.04 10.35
N ARG A 24 -9.52 -4.16 11.28
CA ARG A 24 -10.40 -3.26 12.05
C ARG A 24 -9.76 -1.88 12.18
N LYS A 25 -10.49 -0.92 12.76
CA LYS A 25 -9.98 0.45 13.00
C LYS A 25 -8.78 0.51 13.95
N SER A 26 -8.57 -0.51 14.78
CA SER A 26 -7.40 -0.57 15.66
C SER A 26 -6.21 -1.29 15.03
N THR A 27 -6.38 -1.90 13.84
CA THR A 27 -5.34 -2.71 13.21
C THR A 27 -4.19 -1.83 12.75
N THR A 28 -3.02 -2.10 13.27
CA THR A 28 -1.73 -1.49 12.93
C THR A 28 -0.98 -2.35 11.92
N LEU A 29 0.16 -1.86 11.41
CA LEU A 29 1.03 -2.63 10.50
C LEU A 29 1.65 -3.85 11.20
N MET A 30 1.81 -3.79 12.52
CA MET A 30 2.36 -4.89 13.31
C MET A 30 1.40 -6.09 13.38
N ASP A 31 0.09 -5.84 13.24
CA ASP A 31 -0.93 -6.88 13.28
C ASP A 31 -1.05 -7.64 11.93
N VAL A 32 -0.50 -7.08 10.85
CA VAL A 32 -0.59 -7.67 9.51
C VAL A 32 0.27 -8.95 9.45
N PRO A 33 -0.29 -10.09 8.99
CA PRO A 33 0.45 -11.34 8.86
C PRO A 33 1.65 -11.19 7.93
N GLU A 34 2.77 -11.77 8.30
CA GLU A 34 4.03 -11.60 7.56
C GLU A 34 3.90 -12.00 6.08
N LYS A 35 3.21 -13.10 5.79
CA LYS A 35 2.97 -13.55 4.41
C LYS A 35 2.21 -12.52 3.58
N LEU A 36 1.21 -11.85 4.16
CA LEU A 36 0.49 -10.77 3.50
C LEU A 36 1.39 -9.54 3.37
N LEU A 37 2.13 -9.20 4.41
CA LEU A 37 3.07 -8.07 4.43
C LEU A 37 4.14 -8.18 3.32
N ARG A 38 4.73 -9.37 3.13
CA ARG A 38 5.71 -9.66 2.07
C ARG A 38 5.13 -9.46 0.68
N ARG A 39 3.91 -9.93 0.44
CA ARG A 39 3.21 -9.71 -0.83
C ARG A 39 2.99 -8.23 -1.13
N LEU A 40 2.47 -7.49 -0.15
CA LEU A 40 2.22 -6.05 -0.29
C LEU A 40 3.53 -5.25 -0.50
N ALA A 41 4.63 -5.70 0.09
CA ALA A 41 5.95 -5.11 -0.12
C ALA A 41 6.55 -5.40 -1.52
N CYS A 42 6.11 -6.47 -2.17
CA CYS A 42 6.61 -6.91 -3.48
C CYS A 42 5.86 -6.32 -4.68
N VAL A 43 4.66 -5.76 -4.48
CA VAL A 43 3.79 -5.21 -5.55
C VAL A 43 4.59 -4.40 -6.57
N ASP A 44 4.47 -4.74 -7.85
CA ASP A 44 5.04 -3.93 -8.92
C ASP A 44 4.16 -2.72 -9.20
N ILE A 45 4.67 -1.53 -8.93
CA ILE A 45 3.95 -0.27 -9.14
C ILE A 45 4.06 0.24 -10.58
N THR A 46 4.93 -0.35 -11.40
CA THR A 46 5.21 0.07 -12.76
C THR A 46 4.24 -0.52 -13.78
N ILE A 47 3.53 -1.59 -13.41
CA ILE A 47 2.52 -2.20 -14.26
C ILE A 47 1.28 -1.32 -14.38
N ARG A 48 0.67 -1.30 -15.57
CA ARG A 48 -0.59 -0.59 -15.83
C ARG A 48 -1.82 -1.44 -15.59
N ASP A 49 -1.67 -2.77 -15.64
CA ASP A 49 -2.76 -3.73 -15.46
C ASP A 49 -2.59 -4.50 -14.15
N TYR A 50 -3.02 -3.88 -13.06
CA TYR A 50 -2.96 -4.43 -11.70
C TYR A 50 -3.83 -5.68 -11.51
N GLN A 51 -4.73 -6.01 -12.45
CA GLN A 51 -5.61 -7.18 -12.35
C GLN A 51 -4.90 -8.49 -12.70
N ARG A 52 -3.70 -8.42 -13.29
CA ARG A 52 -2.91 -9.59 -13.66
C ARG A 52 -1.91 -10.03 -12.59
N ASP A 53 -1.71 -9.18 -11.59
CA ASP A 53 -0.74 -9.41 -10.52
C ASP A 53 -1.47 -9.71 -9.20
N SER A 54 -1.19 -10.88 -8.64
CA SER A 54 -1.84 -11.35 -7.41
C SER A 54 -1.50 -10.45 -6.22
N ASP A 55 -0.31 -9.88 -6.18
CA ASP A 55 0.12 -8.98 -5.11
C ASP A 55 -0.59 -7.63 -5.21
N SER A 56 -0.74 -7.12 -6.43
CA SER A 56 -1.54 -5.92 -6.71
C SER A 56 -3.01 -6.11 -6.33
N ILE A 57 -3.59 -7.27 -6.61
CA ILE A 57 -4.96 -7.61 -6.16
C ILE A 57 -5.04 -7.59 -4.63
N ALA A 58 -4.03 -8.11 -3.93
CA ALA A 58 -3.98 -8.05 -2.46
C ALA A 58 -3.89 -6.61 -1.93
N ALA A 59 -3.09 -5.77 -2.57
CA ALA A 59 -3.00 -4.35 -2.24
C ALA A 59 -4.33 -3.63 -2.44
N ILE A 60 -5.00 -3.85 -3.59
CA ILE A 60 -6.32 -3.27 -3.88
C ILE A 60 -7.35 -3.72 -2.85
N ALA A 61 -7.35 -4.99 -2.47
CA ALA A 61 -8.26 -5.51 -1.46
C ALA A 61 -8.06 -4.81 -0.11
N LEU A 62 -6.83 -4.75 0.39
CA LEU A 62 -6.54 -4.08 1.66
C LEU A 62 -6.88 -2.58 1.62
N LEU A 63 -6.52 -1.89 0.54
CA LEU A 63 -6.86 -0.47 0.33
C LEU A 63 -8.38 -0.27 0.36
N THR A 64 -9.14 -1.11 -0.34
CA THR A 64 -10.60 -1.05 -0.37
C THR A 64 -11.19 -1.13 1.04
N PHE A 65 -10.69 -2.07 1.86
CA PHE A 65 -11.11 -2.18 3.26
C PHE A 65 -10.69 -0.97 4.08
N ALA A 66 -9.46 -0.47 3.93
CA ALA A 66 -8.99 0.74 4.61
C ALA A 66 -9.87 1.96 4.30
N TYR A 67 -10.21 2.19 3.04
CA TYR A 67 -11.12 3.26 2.61
C TYR A 67 -12.52 3.10 3.20
N LYS A 68 -13.09 1.89 3.16
CA LYS A 68 -14.39 1.60 3.76
C LYS A 68 -14.38 1.86 5.28
N MET A 69 -13.32 1.47 5.98
CA MET A 69 -13.15 1.73 7.40
C MET A 69 -13.03 3.23 7.71
N GLY A 70 -12.36 3.99 6.86
CA GLY A 70 -12.24 5.44 6.94
C GLY A 70 -13.50 6.21 6.54
N GLY A 71 -14.56 5.52 6.06
CA GLY A 71 -15.78 6.17 5.56
C GLY A 71 -15.54 7.02 4.31
N LYS A 72 -14.47 6.73 3.54
CA LYS A 72 -14.09 7.48 2.34
C LYS A 72 -14.22 6.61 1.10
N THR A 73 -14.55 7.25 -0.02
CA THR A 73 -14.51 6.61 -1.33
C THR A 73 -13.10 6.68 -1.90
N GLN A 74 -12.58 5.54 -2.38
CA GLN A 74 -11.31 5.53 -3.09
C GLN A 74 -11.46 6.24 -4.44
N ILE A 75 -10.56 7.16 -4.74
CA ILE A 75 -10.56 7.88 -6.01
C ILE A 75 -9.60 7.19 -6.99
N PRO A 76 -10.05 6.70 -8.16
CA PRO A 76 -9.24 5.84 -9.03
C PRO A 76 -7.87 6.41 -9.44
N HIS A 77 -7.78 7.72 -9.68
CA HIS A 77 -6.52 8.35 -10.09
C HIS A 77 -5.46 8.40 -8.99
N HIS A 78 -5.82 8.15 -7.73
CA HIS A 78 -4.89 8.01 -6.62
C HIS A 78 -4.38 6.57 -6.42
N GLY A 79 -4.97 5.58 -7.12
CA GLY A 79 -4.64 4.16 -6.97
C GLY A 79 -3.14 3.85 -6.96
N PRO A 80 -2.35 4.29 -7.96
CA PRO A 80 -0.91 4.04 -7.98
C PRO A 80 -0.16 4.63 -6.77
N ARG A 81 -0.58 5.80 -6.28
CA ARG A 81 0.03 6.45 -5.09
C ARG A 81 -0.34 5.72 -3.81
N ASP A 82 -1.58 5.27 -3.70
CA ASP A 82 -2.05 4.48 -2.55
C ASP A 82 -1.33 3.12 -2.49
N ILE A 83 -1.14 2.47 -3.63
CA ILE A 83 -0.38 1.21 -3.73
C ILE A 83 1.09 1.45 -3.36
N LEU A 84 1.71 2.52 -3.87
CA LEU A 84 3.09 2.88 -3.51
C LEU A 84 3.22 3.15 -2.01
N LEU A 85 2.30 3.92 -1.42
CA LEU A 85 2.26 4.17 0.02
C LEU A 85 2.21 2.85 0.80
N LEU A 86 1.26 1.97 0.45
CA LEU A 86 1.12 0.68 1.10
C LEU A 86 2.40 -0.15 0.99
N LYS A 87 3.01 -0.22 -0.20
CA LYS A 87 4.28 -0.91 -0.43
C LYS A 87 5.40 -0.41 0.49
N VAL A 88 5.57 0.91 0.60
CA VAL A 88 6.61 1.53 1.44
C VAL A 88 6.37 1.22 2.91
N LEU A 89 5.13 1.32 3.38
CA LEU A 89 4.75 0.97 4.75
C LEU A 89 5.06 -0.50 5.06
N CYS A 90 4.68 -1.41 4.18
CA CYS A 90 4.93 -2.84 4.37
C CYS A 90 6.41 -3.19 4.35
N LYS A 91 7.21 -2.55 3.48
CA LYS A 91 8.67 -2.71 3.47
C LYS A 91 9.30 -2.27 4.78
N GLY A 92 8.93 -1.10 5.29
CA GLY A 92 9.49 -0.60 6.55
C GLY A 92 9.12 -1.49 7.74
N GLU A 93 7.91 -2.04 7.78
CA GLU A 93 7.51 -3.01 8.82
C GLU A 93 8.28 -4.34 8.69
N LEU A 94 8.52 -4.85 7.47
CA LEU A 94 9.35 -6.04 7.27
C LEU A 94 10.78 -5.82 7.76
N GLU A 95 11.39 -4.71 7.37
CA GLU A 95 12.73 -4.37 7.82
C GLU A 95 12.80 -4.24 9.34
N ARG A 96 11.77 -3.68 9.98
CA ARG A 96 11.68 -3.59 11.44
C ARG A 96 11.66 -4.97 12.10
N ARG A 97 10.87 -5.91 11.56
CA ARG A 97 10.81 -7.31 12.05
C ARG A 97 12.15 -8.02 11.87
N GLU A 98 12.79 -7.85 10.71
CA GLU A 98 14.06 -8.51 10.39
C GLU A 98 15.23 -7.97 11.22
N LYS A 99 15.30 -6.66 11.44
CA LYS A 99 16.40 -6.02 12.17
C LYS A 99 16.23 -6.10 13.70
N GLY A 100 15.04 -6.46 14.20
CA GLY A 100 14.73 -6.43 15.63
C GLY A 100 14.89 -5.04 16.28
N THR A 101 15.05 -3.99 15.47
CA THR A 101 15.39 -2.65 15.94
C THR A 101 14.15 -2.00 16.54
N GLY A 102 14.22 -1.71 17.84
CA GLY A 102 13.19 -1.00 18.61
C GLY A 102 13.02 0.49 18.29
N ASN A 103 13.63 0.99 17.20
CA ASN A 103 13.38 2.36 16.73
C ASN A 103 11.97 2.39 16.11
N MET A 104 10.97 2.56 16.97
CA MET A 104 9.59 2.70 16.57
C MET A 104 9.43 4.04 15.86
N ASN A 105 9.33 4.01 14.54
CA ASN A 105 8.65 5.10 13.85
C ASN A 105 7.24 5.21 14.47
N PRO A 106 6.81 6.37 14.98
CA PRO A 106 5.50 6.53 15.62
C PRO A 106 4.34 6.14 14.68
N PHE A 107 4.55 6.19 13.36
CA PHE A 107 3.57 5.71 12.39
C PHE A 107 3.30 4.20 12.47
N TRP A 108 4.19 3.38 13.02
CA TRP A 108 3.97 1.93 13.17
C TRP A 108 2.86 1.59 14.17
N LEU A 109 2.62 2.48 15.14
CA LEU A 109 1.53 2.36 16.11
C LEU A 109 0.20 2.92 15.59
N SER A 110 0.23 3.63 14.46
CA SER A 110 -0.97 4.21 13.87
C SER A 110 -1.78 3.13 13.15
N PRO A 111 -3.11 3.20 13.21
CA PRO A 111 -3.95 2.30 12.43
C PRO A 111 -3.68 2.39 10.93
N VAL A 112 -3.64 1.25 10.26
CA VAL A 112 -3.38 1.15 8.81
C VAL A 112 -4.36 1.99 8.01
N TYR A 113 -5.64 1.95 8.39
CA TYR A 113 -6.66 2.73 7.69
C TYR A 113 -6.42 4.25 7.81
N GLU A 114 -5.88 4.72 8.93
CA GLU A 114 -5.60 6.13 9.17
C GLU A 114 -4.35 6.58 8.41
N LEU A 115 -3.31 5.75 8.36
CA LEU A 115 -2.13 6.02 7.52
C LEU A 115 -2.51 6.19 6.04
N ILE A 116 -3.46 5.37 5.57
CA ILE A 116 -3.94 5.40 4.18
C ILE A 116 -4.92 6.54 3.97
N THR A 117 -5.96 6.67 4.79
CA THR A 117 -7.10 7.56 4.50
C THR A 117 -7.02 8.91 5.21
N GLY A 118 -6.18 9.02 6.24
CA GLY A 118 -5.96 10.22 7.03
C GLY A 118 -4.95 11.18 6.39
N GLU A 119 -4.39 12.06 7.22
CA GLU A 119 -3.56 13.17 6.76
C GLU A 119 -2.31 12.71 6.01
N VAL A 120 -1.66 11.63 6.45
CA VAL A 120 -0.46 11.08 5.81
C VAL A 120 -0.75 10.70 4.35
N GLY A 121 -1.80 9.92 4.11
CA GLY A 121 -2.21 9.54 2.76
C GLY A 121 -2.63 10.74 1.91
N GLU A 122 -3.33 11.72 2.48
CA GLU A 122 -3.69 12.95 1.76
C GLU A 122 -2.46 13.75 1.31
N ARG A 123 -1.45 13.89 2.17
CA ARG A 123 -0.20 14.57 1.83
C ARG A 123 0.53 13.86 0.70
N ILE A 124 0.60 12.53 0.73
CA ILE A 124 1.25 11.74 -0.32
C ILE A 124 0.50 11.85 -1.65
N ARG A 125 -0.84 11.89 -1.64
CA ARG A 125 -1.64 12.10 -2.85
C ARG A 125 -1.41 13.48 -3.48
N LYS A 126 -1.19 14.51 -2.65
CA LYS A 126 -0.94 15.89 -3.09
C LYS A 126 0.52 16.15 -3.45
N ALA A 127 1.45 15.31 -3.00
CA ALA A 127 2.86 15.46 -3.31
C ALA A 127 3.08 15.41 -4.83
N SER A 128 3.71 16.45 -5.37
CA SER A 128 4.29 16.41 -6.71
C SER A 128 5.47 15.44 -6.68
N ILE A 129 5.35 14.29 -7.35
CA ILE A 129 6.54 13.51 -7.67
C ILE A 129 7.40 14.43 -8.53
N LEU A 130 8.57 14.83 -8.01
CA LEU A 130 9.54 15.64 -8.73
C LEU A 130 9.73 15.02 -10.11
N LYS A 131 9.24 15.70 -11.14
CA LYS A 131 9.60 15.36 -12.52
C LYS A 131 11.11 15.52 -12.56
N GLY A 132 11.84 14.42 -12.71
CA GLY A 132 13.27 14.45 -13.01
C GLY A 132 13.46 15.16 -14.36
N GLY A 133 13.48 16.49 -14.33
CA GLY A 133 13.82 17.35 -15.45
C GLY A 133 15.21 17.87 -15.21
N HIS A 134 16.23 17.13 -15.64
CA HIS A 134 17.56 17.71 -15.80
C HIS A 134 17.50 18.64 -17.02
N LYS A 135 17.10 19.90 -16.80
CA LYS A 135 17.46 21.01 -17.67
C LYS A 135 18.64 21.72 -17.02
N ARG A 136 19.86 21.27 -17.34
CA ARG A 136 21.02 22.17 -17.45
C ARG A 136 21.13 22.39 -18.96
N GLY A 137 20.72 23.53 -19.49
CA GLY A 137 21.29 24.83 -19.18
C GLY A 137 22.16 25.16 -20.38
N GLU A 138 21.52 25.68 -21.42
CA GLU A 138 22.17 26.36 -22.53
C GLU A 138 22.95 27.57 -22.01
N ASN A 139 23.99 27.93 -22.76
CA ASN A 139 24.77 29.16 -22.75
C ASN A 139 25.78 29.32 -21.60
N HIS A 140 27.06 29.40 -21.96
CA HIS A 140 27.75 30.70 -22.04
C HIS A 140 28.63 30.69 -23.30
N GLY A 141 28.27 31.53 -24.26
CA GLY A 141 29.24 32.14 -25.15
C GLY A 141 29.80 33.37 -24.44
N ASP A 142 31.12 33.47 -24.43
CA ASP A 142 31.92 34.63 -24.82
C ASP A 142 33.37 34.16 -24.99
#